data_AF-A0A842N6A0-F1
#
_entry.id   AF-A0A842N6A0-F1
#
_cell.length_a   1.000
_cell.length_b   1.000
_cell.length_c   1.000
_cell.angle_alpha   90.00
_cell.angle_beta   90.00
_cell.angle_gamma   90.00
#
_symmetry.space_group_name_H-M   'P 1'
#
loop_
_entity.id
_entity.type
_entity.pdbx_description
1 polymer ?
#
loop_
_entity_poly.entity_id
_entity_poly.type
_entity_poly.pdbx_seq_one_letter_code
_entity_poly.pdbx_strand_id
1 'polypeptide(L)'
;RIPAWSEESSIKLGDEKTVHPESGTFFKIDRRWSGKTEIRMVFPMEPRVSHRHRNALVIERGPLVYSLKMGEDWVRVNEGEPHRELPHADWEVYPTTPWNYALDLNEKALEELEFTEHPIGEYPFSPSGAPVSTVVKGARTDAWRLENGSAGEIQESPVRAEGQLIELVLVPYGCTNLRITEFPTVK
;
A
#
# COMPACT_ATOMS: atom_id res chain seq x y z
N ARG A 1 -15.80 -9.59 -13.10
CA ARG A 1 -15.70 -9.71 -11.64
C ARG A 1 -15.82 -8.32 -11.06
N ILE A 2 -16.70 -8.11 -10.10
CA ILE A 2 -16.78 -6.87 -9.34
C ILE A 2 -15.86 -7.02 -8.14
N PRO A 3 -14.86 -6.14 -7.94
CA PRO A 3 -13.99 -6.24 -6.79
C PRO A 3 -14.80 -6.12 -5.49
N ALA A 4 -14.45 -6.93 -4.48
CA ALA A 4 -15.12 -6.89 -3.18
C ALA A 4 -14.90 -5.55 -2.45
N TRP A 5 -13.82 -4.84 -2.76
CA TRP A 5 -13.50 -3.53 -2.19
C TRP A 5 -14.26 -2.37 -2.81
N SER A 6 -15.01 -2.58 -3.90
CA SER A 6 -15.65 -1.50 -4.65
C SER A 6 -17.16 -1.53 -4.44
N GLU A 7 -17.63 -0.79 -3.43
CA GLU A 7 -19.04 -0.79 -2.99
C GLU A 7 -19.97 -0.13 -4.03
N GLU A 8 -19.54 0.99 -4.63
CA GLU A 8 -20.34 1.75 -5.60
C GLU A 8 -19.91 1.53 -7.06
N SER A 9 -19.67 0.27 -7.41
CA SER A 9 -19.31 -0.10 -8.79
C SER A 9 -20.43 0.28 -9.77
N SER A 10 -20.06 0.71 -10.98
CA SER A 10 -21.03 0.95 -12.05
C SER A 10 -20.57 0.40 -13.40
N ILE A 11 -21.53 -0.07 -14.20
CA ILE A 11 -21.30 -0.60 -15.54
C ILE A 11 -22.30 0.05 -16.50
N LYS A 12 -21.82 0.52 -17.65
CA LYS A 12 -22.65 1.06 -18.74
C LYS A 12 -22.28 0.42 -20.07
N LEU A 13 -23.29 -0.07 -20.80
CA LEU A 13 -23.13 -0.71 -22.11
C LEU A 13 -23.64 0.22 -23.21
N GLY A 14 -22.76 0.87 -23.97
CA GLY A 14 -23.14 1.87 -24.97
C GLY A 14 -24.07 2.94 -24.38
N ASP A 15 -25.26 3.10 -24.96
CA ASP A 15 -26.29 4.07 -24.54
C ASP A 15 -27.33 3.48 -23.56
N GLU A 16 -27.12 2.25 -23.08
CA GLU A 16 -28.01 1.62 -22.11
C GLU A 16 -27.92 2.28 -20.73
N LYS A 17 -28.90 1.98 -19.87
CA LYS A 17 -28.91 2.44 -18.48
C LYS A 17 -27.70 1.89 -17.72
N THR A 18 -27.11 2.73 -16.88
CA THR A 18 -26.08 2.31 -15.93
C THR A 18 -26.67 1.29 -14.95
N VAL A 19 -25.91 0.22 -14.70
CA VAL A 19 -26.23 -0.79 -13.69
C VAL A 19 -25.20 -0.76 -12.57
N HIS A 20 -25.65 -1.07 -11.35
CA HIS A 20 -24.84 -1.08 -10.14
C HIS A 20 -24.79 -2.52 -9.60
N PRO A 21 -23.76 -3.29 -9.96
CA PRO A 21 -23.69 -4.68 -9.56
C PRO A 21 -23.20 -4.83 -8.12
N GLU A 22 -23.56 -5.94 -7.47
CA GLU A 22 -23.11 -6.28 -6.12
C GLU A 22 -21.59 -6.53 -6.08
N SER A 23 -20.92 -5.95 -5.10
CA SER A 23 -19.47 -6.09 -4.87
C SER A 23 -19.07 -7.53 -4.57
N GLY A 24 -17.88 -7.93 -5.02
CA GLY A 24 -17.36 -9.28 -4.77
C GLY A 24 -17.98 -10.38 -5.64
N THR A 25 -18.89 -10.03 -6.54
CA THR A 25 -19.60 -11.01 -7.39
C THR A 25 -19.06 -11.07 -8.83
N PHE A 26 -19.61 -12.00 -9.62
CA PHE A 26 -19.49 -11.97 -11.07
C PHE A 26 -20.78 -11.43 -11.69
N PHE A 27 -20.74 -10.17 -12.14
CA PHE A 27 -21.83 -9.62 -12.95
C PHE A 27 -21.82 -10.22 -14.36
N LYS A 28 -22.88 -10.98 -14.70
CA LYS A 28 -23.05 -11.61 -16.02
C LYS A 28 -23.77 -10.66 -16.97
N ILE A 29 -23.17 -10.39 -18.13
CA ILE A 29 -23.83 -9.74 -19.25
C ILE A 29 -24.23 -10.84 -20.25
N ASP A 30 -25.52 -11.16 -20.30
CA ASP A 30 -26.05 -12.20 -21.16
C ASP A 30 -26.81 -11.60 -22.34
N ARG A 31 -26.19 -11.59 -23.53
CA ARG A 31 -26.77 -11.05 -24.76
C ARG A 31 -26.14 -11.66 -26.01
N ARG A 32 -26.78 -11.47 -27.15
CA ARG A 32 -26.18 -11.70 -28.46
C ARG A 32 -25.26 -10.54 -28.80
N TRP A 33 -24.01 -10.86 -29.15
CA TRP A 33 -23.00 -9.87 -29.54
C TRP A 33 -22.97 -9.71 -31.06
N SER A 34 -22.91 -8.47 -31.53
CA SER A 34 -22.76 -8.13 -32.95
C SER A 34 -22.13 -6.76 -33.09
N GLY A 35 -21.22 -6.60 -34.05
CA GLY A 35 -20.54 -5.32 -34.27
C GLY A 35 -19.67 -4.90 -33.08
N LYS A 36 -19.64 -3.60 -32.79
CA LYS A 36 -18.85 -3.01 -31.70
C LYS A 36 -19.79 -2.55 -30.57
N THR A 37 -19.48 -2.95 -29.34
CA THR A 37 -20.16 -2.47 -28.12
C THR A 37 -19.11 -1.97 -27.15
N GLU A 38 -19.27 -0.75 -26.65
CA GLU A 38 -18.43 -0.21 -25.57
C GLU A 38 -19.03 -0.60 -24.22
N ILE A 39 -18.19 -1.09 -23.31
CA ILE A 39 -18.55 -1.36 -21.93
C ILE A 39 -17.67 -0.49 -21.06
N ARG A 40 -18.27 0.49 -20.39
CA ARG A 40 -17.59 1.32 -19.40
C ARG A 40 -17.85 0.76 -18.02
N MET A 41 -16.78 0.55 -17.25
CA MET A 41 -16.85 0.12 -15.87
C MET A 41 -16.16 1.16 -14.99
N VAL A 42 -16.76 1.50 -13.86
CA VAL A 42 -16.16 2.36 -12.84
C VAL A 42 -16.12 1.57 -11.54
N PHE A 43 -14.93 1.49 -10.96
CA PHE A 43 -14.68 0.87 -9.66
C PHE A 43 -14.10 1.95 -8.74
N PRO A 44 -14.92 2.61 -7.92
CA PRO A 44 -14.43 3.61 -6.97
C PRO A 44 -13.41 2.99 -6.01
N MET A 45 -12.21 3.57 -5.96
CA MET A 45 -11.11 3.16 -5.08
C MET A 45 -11.05 4.07 -3.86
N GLU A 46 -12.04 3.94 -2.99
CA GLU A 46 -12.07 4.67 -1.73
C GLU A 46 -10.95 4.17 -0.79
N PRO A 47 -10.31 5.07 -0.02
CA PRO A 47 -9.37 4.69 1.02
C PRO A 47 -10.09 3.87 2.10
N ARG A 48 -9.42 2.82 2.57
CA ARG A 48 -9.92 1.95 3.64
C ARG A 48 -8.80 1.69 4.62
N VAL A 49 -9.18 1.38 5.85
CA VAL A 49 -8.26 0.88 6.87
C VAL A 49 -8.65 -0.52 7.28
N SER A 50 -7.67 -1.36 7.55
CA SER A 50 -7.87 -2.62 8.24
C SER A 50 -6.99 -2.70 9.48
N HIS A 51 -7.51 -3.37 10.51
CA HIS A 51 -6.79 -3.59 11.75
C HIS A 51 -6.25 -5.02 11.80
N ARG A 52 -5.00 -5.16 12.19
CA ARG A 52 -4.26 -6.43 12.25
C ARG A 52 -3.87 -6.76 13.69
N HIS A 53 -2.80 -7.52 13.85
CA HIS A 53 -2.32 -7.92 15.16
C HIS A 53 -2.07 -6.68 16.03
N ARG A 54 -2.45 -6.75 17.30
CA ARG A 54 -2.28 -5.65 18.28
C ARG A 54 -2.91 -4.32 17.85
N ASN A 55 -4.02 -4.43 17.11
CA ASN A 55 -4.77 -3.30 16.58
C ASN A 55 -3.92 -2.37 15.68
N ALA A 56 -2.88 -2.91 15.05
CA ALA A 56 -2.07 -2.18 14.08
C ALA A 56 -2.91 -1.85 12.83
N LEU A 57 -2.81 -0.62 12.36
CA LEU A 57 -3.56 -0.07 11.24
C LEU A 57 -2.81 -0.29 9.93
N VAL A 58 -3.56 -0.67 8.89
CA VAL A 58 -3.09 -0.80 7.51
C VAL A 58 -3.94 0.11 6.63
N ILE A 59 -3.30 0.87 5.74
CA ILE A 59 -3.98 1.72 4.75
C ILE A 59 -4.08 0.99 3.41
N GLU A 60 -5.28 0.97 2.85
CA GLU A 60 -5.61 0.30 1.59
C GLU A 60 -6.36 1.28 0.67
N ARG A 61 -6.15 1.19 -0.64
CA ARG A 61 -6.94 1.91 -1.64
C ARG A 61 -7.18 1.02 -2.85
N GLY A 62 -8.44 0.66 -3.07
CA GLY A 62 -8.80 -0.35 -4.06
C GLY A 62 -8.07 -1.69 -3.81
N PRO A 63 -7.31 -2.23 -4.78
CA PRO A 63 -6.54 -3.45 -4.62
C PRO A 63 -5.14 -3.25 -4.00
N LEU A 64 -4.77 -2.00 -3.66
CA LEU A 64 -3.43 -1.65 -3.22
C LEU A 64 -3.37 -1.55 -1.69
N VAL A 65 -2.42 -2.26 -1.09
CA VAL A 65 -2.01 -2.08 0.31
C VAL A 65 -0.82 -1.12 0.32
N TYR A 66 -0.79 -0.16 1.24
CA TYR A 66 0.27 0.86 1.32
C TYR A 66 1.31 0.52 2.40
N SER A 67 2.56 0.91 2.16
CA SER A 67 3.70 0.63 3.04
C SER A 67 4.65 1.82 3.06
N LEU A 68 5.42 1.95 4.14
CA LEU A 68 6.36 3.05 4.31
C LEU A 68 7.38 3.06 3.16
N LYS A 69 7.52 4.22 2.50
CA LYS A 69 8.61 4.46 1.55
C LYS A 69 9.89 4.71 2.34
N MET A 70 10.57 3.63 2.68
CA MET A 70 11.81 3.67 3.45
C MET A 70 13.02 3.92 2.55
N GLY A 71 14.01 4.65 3.05
CA GLY A 71 15.32 4.72 2.40
C GLY A 71 16.05 3.38 2.53
N GLU A 72 16.78 2.99 1.48
CA GLU A 72 17.43 1.69 1.38
C GLU A 72 18.92 1.86 1.10
N ASP A 73 19.74 1.04 1.76
CA ASP A 73 21.15 0.81 1.41
C ASP A 73 21.34 -0.67 1.04
N TRP A 74 21.96 -0.92 -0.09
CA TRP A 74 22.06 -2.25 -0.70
C TRP A 74 23.51 -2.69 -0.66
N VAL A 75 23.79 -3.71 0.15
CA VAL A 75 25.13 -4.27 0.32
C VAL A 75 25.20 -5.60 -0.41
N ARG A 76 26.08 -5.69 -1.41
CA ARG A 76 26.36 -6.96 -2.08
C ARG A 76 27.15 -7.85 -1.13
N VAL A 77 26.73 -9.09 -0.99
CA VAL A 77 27.41 -10.09 -0.15
C VAL A 77 27.80 -11.29 -1.00
N ASN A 78 28.72 -12.12 -0.47
CA ASN A 78 29.18 -13.35 -1.12
C ASN A 78 29.78 -13.15 -2.53
N GLU A 79 30.39 -12.00 -2.81
CA GLU A 79 30.87 -11.67 -4.17
C GLU A 79 31.93 -12.65 -4.72
N GLY A 80 32.65 -13.34 -3.85
CA GLY A 80 33.65 -14.35 -4.20
C GLY A 80 33.12 -15.79 -4.24
N GLU A 81 31.85 -16.03 -3.90
CA GLU A 81 31.27 -17.37 -3.88
C GLU A 81 30.79 -17.80 -5.27
N PRO A 82 30.93 -19.08 -5.63
CA PRO A 82 30.44 -19.59 -6.91
C PRO A 82 28.93 -19.31 -7.10
N HIS A 83 28.52 -18.93 -8.31
CA HIS A 83 27.13 -18.66 -8.69
C HIS A 83 26.49 -17.42 -8.04
N ARG A 84 27.30 -16.50 -7.50
CA ARG A 84 26.88 -15.21 -6.92
C ARG A 84 27.34 -14.00 -7.72
N GLU A 85 27.74 -14.22 -8.97
CA GLU A 85 28.00 -13.19 -9.96
C GLU A 85 26.72 -12.45 -10.38
N LEU A 86 26.87 -11.21 -10.86
CA LEU A 86 25.76 -10.50 -11.48
C LEU A 86 25.27 -11.26 -12.73
N PRO A 87 23.95 -11.32 -12.98
CA PRO A 87 22.88 -10.59 -12.28
C PRO A 87 22.28 -11.32 -11.06
N HIS A 88 22.86 -12.43 -10.61
CA HIS A 88 22.32 -13.33 -9.57
C HIS A 88 23.01 -13.17 -8.20
N ALA A 89 23.53 -11.98 -7.91
CA ALA A 89 24.22 -11.69 -6.66
C ALA A 89 23.29 -11.75 -5.44
N ASP A 90 23.87 -12.07 -4.28
CA ASP A 90 23.20 -11.96 -3.00
C ASP A 90 23.30 -10.52 -2.48
N TRP A 91 22.21 -10.02 -1.89
CA TRP A 91 22.11 -8.67 -1.37
C TRP A 91 21.51 -8.67 0.03
N GLU A 92 22.11 -7.88 0.92
CA GLU A 92 21.47 -7.43 2.15
C GLU A 92 20.97 -6.01 1.95
N VAL A 93 19.74 -5.73 2.42
CA VAL A 93 19.11 -4.41 2.27
C VAL A 93 18.85 -3.84 3.66
N TYR A 94 19.39 -2.66 3.91
CA TYR A 94 19.32 -2.00 5.21
C TYR A 94 18.51 -0.70 5.14
N PRO A 95 17.73 -0.38 6.18
CA PRO A 95 17.00 0.87 6.23
C PRO A 95 17.95 2.04 6.51
N THR A 96 17.93 3.07 5.66
CA THR A 96 18.68 4.32 5.88
C THR A 96 17.86 5.41 6.56
N THR A 97 16.54 5.24 6.59
CA THR A 97 15.61 6.10 7.32
C THR A 97 14.97 5.35 8.47
N PRO A 98 14.53 6.05 9.52
CA PRO A 98 13.79 5.40 10.60
C PRO A 98 12.48 4.79 10.09
N TRP A 99 11.97 3.74 10.75
CA TRP A 99 10.85 2.92 10.25
C TRP A 99 9.73 2.64 11.26
N ASN A 100 10.03 2.75 12.55
CA ASN A 100 9.15 2.40 13.67
C ASN A 100 8.17 3.54 14.04
N TYR A 101 7.35 3.96 13.08
CA TYR A 101 6.39 5.04 13.30
C TYR A 101 5.02 4.52 13.75
N ALA A 102 4.35 5.27 14.60
CA ALA A 102 2.92 5.21 14.83
C ALA A 102 2.21 6.26 13.96
N LEU A 103 1.11 5.90 13.32
CA LEU A 103 0.34 6.81 12.48
C LEU A 103 -0.63 7.66 13.30
N ASP A 104 -0.70 8.94 12.96
CA ASP A 104 -1.77 9.85 13.36
C ASP A 104 -2.88 9.80 12.32
N LEU A 105 -3.64 8.70 12.38
CA LEU A 105 -4.75 8.44 11.48
C LEU A 105 -5.92 7.82 12.24
N ASN A 106 -7.08 8.44 12.10
CA ASN A 106 -8.37 7.92 12.54
C ASN A 106 -9.35 7.90 11.35
N GLU A 107 -10.56 7.37 11.56
CA GLU A 107 -11.57 7.23 10.50
C GLU A 107 -11.93 8.55 9.81
N LYS A 108 -11.92 9.69 10.51
CA LYS A 108 -12.18 11.00 9.87
C LYS A 108 -11.01 11.46 9.01
N ALA A 109 -9.80 11.29 9.50
CA ALA A 109 -8.58 11.64 8.77
C ALA A 109 -8.34 10.72 7.56
N LEU A 110 -8.94 9.54 7.52
CA LEU A 110 -8.89 8.63 6.36
C LEU A 110 -9.54 9.24 5.11
N GLU A 111 -10.67 9.93 5.27
CA GLU A 111 -11.36 10.61 4.17
C GLU A 111 -10.55 11.79 3.62
N GLU A 112 -9.67 12.37 4.44
CA GLU A 112 -8.79 13.47 4.09
C GLU A 112 -7.47 13.01 3.45
N LEU A 113 -7.21 11.70 3.36
CA LEU A 113 -5.99 11.20 2.72
C LEU A 113 -6.01 11.46 1.21
N GLU A 114 -5.08 12.28 0.77
CA GLU A 114 -4.84 12.52 -0.65
C GLU A 114 -3.90 11.46 -1.23
N PHE A 115 -4.24 10.98 -2.43
CA PHE A 115 -3.44 10.05 -3.19
C PHE A 115 -2.94 10.74 -4.45
N THR A 116 -1.62 10.85 -4.58
CA THR A 116 -0.98 11.47 -5.74
C THR A 116 -0.60 10.40 -6.74
N GLU A 117 -1.12 10.50 -7.96
CA GLU A 117 -0.71 9.66 -9.09
C GLU A 117 0.52 10.26 -9.78
N HIS A 118 1.44 9.39 -10.17
CA HIS A 118 2.68 9.73 -10.86
C HIS A 118 2.73 9.04 -12.23
N PRO A 119 3.46 9.58 -13.21
CA PRO A 119 3.67 8.91 -14.48
C PRO A 119 4.28 7.52 -14.29
N ILE A 120 3.77 6.53 -15.03
CA ILE A 120 4.31 5.17 -15.04
C ILE A 120 5.63 5.19 -15.82
N GLY A 121 6.75 5.03 -15.11
CA GLY A 121 8.10 4.93 -15.69
C GLY A 121 8.53 3.50 -16.01
N GLU A 122 9.81 3.31 -16.30
CA GLU A 122 10.40 2.00 -16.64
C GLU A 122 10.38 1.01 -15.47
N TYR A 123 10.45 1.50 -14.23
CA TYR A 123 10.51 0.69 -13.00
C TYR A 123 9.33 1.00 -12.07
N PRO A 124 8.08 0.69 -12.47
CA PRO A 124 6.86 1.09 -11.73
C PRO A 124 6.66 0.36 -10.40
N PHE A 125 7.50 -0.65 -10.13
CA PHE A 125 7.51 -1.41 -8.88
C PHE A 125 8.74 -1.12 -8.02
N SER A 126 9.49 -0.06 -8.33
CA SER A 126 10.58 0.42 -7.47
C SER A 126 10.07 1.48 -6.48
N PRO A 127 10.73 1.67 -5.33
CA PRO A 127 10.33 2.72 -4.38
C PRO A 127 10.34 4.13 -4.99
N SER A 128 11.28 4.38 -5.92
CA SER A 128 11.40 5.66 -6.63
C SER A 128 10.41 5.81 -7.78
N GLY A 129 10.01 4.71 -8.43
CA GLY A 129 9.08 4.69 -9.57
C GLY A 129 7.63 4.37 -9.22
N ALA A 130 7.27 4.30 -7.94
CA ALA A 130 5.91 3.99 -7.50
C ALA A 130 4.89 4.95 -8.16
N PRO A 131 3.90 4.45 -8.90
CA PRO A 131 2.99 5.28 -9.70
C PRO A 131 1.90 5.96 -8.88
N VAL A 132 1.82 5.66 -7.58
CA VAL A 132 0.90 6.32 -6.65
C VAL A 132 1.55 6.40 -5.28
N SER A 133 1.30 7.48 -4.56
CA SER A 133 1.72 7.65 -3.17
C SER A 133 0.64 8.35 -2.35
N THR A 134 0.71 8.25 -1.04
CA THR A 134 -0.05 9.08 -0.11
C THR A 134 0.87 9.58 1.00
N VAL A 135 0.50 10.70 1.61
CA VAL A 135 1.22 11.28 2.75
C VAL A 135 0.33 11.18 3.98
N VAL A 136 0.86 10.59 5.03
CA VAL A 136 0.19 10.46 6.33
C VAL A 136 1.08 11.03 7.41
N LYS A 137 0.49 11.56 8.49
CA LYS A 137 1.26 12.02 9.65
C LYS A 137 1.55 10.86 10.58
N GLY A 138 2.70 10.89 11.24
CA GLY A 138 3.05 9.92 12.27
C GLY A 138 4.20 10.38 13.15
N ALA A 139 4.42 9.67 14.24
CA ALA A 139 5.49 9.93 15.20
C ALA A 139 6.31 8.66 15.46
N ARG A 140 7.59 8.84 15.81
CA ARG A 140 8.49 7.74 16.19
C ARG A 140 7.99 7.02 17.46
N THR A 141 8.29 5.73 17.53
CA THR A 141 8.06 4.88 18.71
C THR A 141 9.37 4.21 19.12
N ASP A 142 9.98 4.58 20.24
CA ASP A 142 11.28 3.98 20.63
C ASP A 142 11.12 2.60 21.28
N ALA A 143 9.89 2.24 21.64
CA ALA A 143 9.53 0.90 22.13
C ALA A 143 9.58 -0.16 21.02
N TRP A 144 9.33 0.20 19.75
CA TRP A 144 9.35 -0.74 18.63
C TRP A 144 10.74 -0.80 18.01
N ARG A 145 11.44 -1.90 18.27
CA ARG A 145 12.86 -2.07 17.99
C ARG A 145 13.10 -3.24 17.06
N LEU A 146 14.29 -3.25 16.47
CA LEU A 146 14.76 -4.36 15.66
C LEU A 146 15.14 -5.53 16.57
N GLU A 147 14.65 -6.72 16.24
CA GLU A 147 14.97 -7.98 16.91
C GLU A 147 15.41 -8.99 15.85
N ASN A 148 16.61 -9.54 16.02
CA ASN A 148 17.18 -10.57 15.13
C ASN A 148 17.13 -10.23 13.63
N GLY A 149 17.40 -8.97 13.26
CA GLY A 149 17.39 -8.55 11.84
C GLY A 149 16.00 -8.22 11.28
N SER A 150 14.94 -8.23 12.11
CA SER A 150 13.57 -7.95 11.70
C SER A 150 12.88 -6.94 12.62
N ALA A 151 11.77 -6.36 12.18
CA ALA A 151 10.93 -5.58 13.08
C ALA A 151 10.48 -6.49 14.24
N GLY A 152 10.80 -6.10 15.47
CA GLY A 152 10.37 -6.79 16.67
C GLY A 152 8.87 -6.66 16.89
N GLU A 153 8.39 -7.16 18.03
CA GLU A 153 6.96 -7.16 18.33
C GLU A 153 6.40 -5.73 18.40
N ILE A 154 5.38 -5.45 17.58
CA ILE A 154 4.65 -4.19 17.58
C ILE A 154 3.89 -4.01 18.91
N GLN A 155 3.71 -2.79 19.40
CA GLN A 155 2.94 -2.54 20.62
C GLN A 155 1.43 -2.53 20.32
N GLU A 156 0.61 -2.76 21.34
CA GLU A 156 -0.84 -2.57 21.25
C GLU A 156 -1.18 -1.11 20.94
N SER A 157 -1.92 -0.88 19.85
CA SER A 157 -2.45 0.44 19.51
C SER A 157 -3.62 0.84 20.42
N PRO A 158 -3.73 2.13 20.81
CA PRO A 158 -2.83 3.22 20.46
C PRO A 158 -1.61 3.32 21.39
N VAL A 159 -0.51 3.81 20.85
CA VAL A 159 0.74 4.06 21.58
C VAL A 159 0.93 5.54 21.87
N ARG A 160 1.70 5.85 22.92
CA ARG A 160 2.11 7.23 23.20
C ARG A 160 3.17 7.65 22.16
N ALA A 161 2.91 8.75 21.44
CA ALA A 161 3.91 9.34 20.57
C ALA A 161 5.09 9.91 21.38
N GLU A 162 6.31 9.66 20.93
CA GLU A 162 7.55 10.08 21.62
C GLU A 162 8.27 11.23 20.88
N GLY A 163 7.57 11.93 19.98
CA GLY A 163 8.14 13.04 19.22
C GLY A 163 7.10 13.87 18.46
N GLN A 164 7.60 14.76 17.60
CA GLN A 164 6.75 15.56 16.71
C GLN A 164 6.15 14.69 15.61
N LEU A 165 4.92 15.03 15.22
CA LEU A 165 4.31 14.49 14.01
C LEU A 165 5.10 14.95 12.77
N ILE A 166 5.53 13.99 11.96
CA ILE A 166 6.18 14.21 10.68
C ILE A 166 5.33 13.61 9.55
N GLU A 167 5.56 14.09 8.34
CA GLU A 167 4.98 13.50 7.14
C GLU A 167 5.73 12.22 6.77
N LEU A 168 4.95 11.17 6.53
CA LEU A 168 5.41 9.86 6.10
C LEU A 168 4.83 9.59 4.72
N VAL A 169 5.69 9.26 3.77
CA VAL A 169 5.25 8.86 2.43
C VAL A 169 4.98 7.36 2.43
N LEU A 170 3.78 6.97 2.04
CA LEU A 170 3.46 5.57 1.77
C LEU A 170 3.29 5.33 0.28
N VAL A 171 3.77 4.18 -0.17
CA VAL A 171 3.66 3.68 -1.56
C VAL A 171 3.05 2.28 -1.55
N PRO A 172 2.54 1.76 -2.68
CA PRO A 172 2.04 0.40 -2.73
C PRO A 172 3.08 -0.60 -2.22
N TYR A 173 2.65 -1.60 -1.45
CA TYR A 173 3.47 -2.66 -0.87
C TYR A 173 4.38 -3.35 -1.90
N GLY A 174 3.89 -3.53 -3.13
CA GLY A 174 4.65 -4.11 -4.23
C GLY A 174 5.77 -3.22 -4.76
N CYS A 175 5.86 -1.97 -4.31
CA CYS A 175 6.91 -1.01 -4.67
C CYS A 175 8.01 -0.88 -3.60
N THR A 176 7.97 -1.66 -2.52
CA THR A 176 8.99 -1.61 -1.45
C THR A 176 9.81 -2.88 -1.39
N ASN A 177 11.09 -2.79 -1.01
CA ASN A 177 11.94 -3.96 -0.77
C ASN A 177 12.01 -4.29 0.73
N LEU A 178 12.09 -3.27 1.56
CA LEU A 178 11.90 -3.36 3.00
C LEU A 178 10.49 -2.92 3.39
N ARG A 179 9.82 -3.67 4.29
CA ARG A 179 8.36 -3.58 4.43
C ARG A 179 7.91 -3.31 5.85
N ILE A 180 7.38 -2.11 6.04
CA ILE A 180 6.52 -1.75 7.18
C ILE A 180 5.16 -1.36 6.61
N THR A 181 4.13 -2.12 6.99
CA THR A 181 2.77 -2.06 6.42
C THR A 181 1.70 -1.95 7.52
N GLU A 182 1.97 -2.58 8.65
CA GLU A 182 1.15 -2.53 9.86
C GLU A 182 1.78 -1.51 10.80
N PHE A 183 1.03 -0.48 11.16
CA PHE A 183 1.52 0.61 12.00
C PHE A 183 0.72 0.68 13.30
N PRO A 184 1.36 0.89 14.46
CA PRO A 184 0.59 1.31 15.62
C PRO A 184 -0.06 2.67 15.35
N THR A 185 -1.12 3.03 16.06
CA THR A 185 -1.69 4.38 15.99
C THR A 185 -1.26 5.23 17.18
N VAL A 186 -1.16 6.54 17.01
CA VAL A 186 -0.95 7.45 18.14
C VAL A 186 -2.24 7.59 18.95
N LYS A 187 -2.09 7.88 20.25
CA LYS A 187 -3.21 8.13 21.17
C LYS A 187 -3.83 9.51 21.00
#